data_AF-A0A920K712-F1
#
_entry.id   AF-A0A920K712-F1
#
_cell.length_a   1.000
_cell.length_b   1.000
_cell.length_c   1.000
_cell.angle_alpha   90.00
_cell.angle_beta   90.00
_cell.angle_gamma   90.00
#
_symmetry.space_group_name_H-M   'P 1'
#
loop_
_entity.id
_entity.type
_entity.pdbx_description
1 polymer ?
#
loop_
_entity_poly.entity_id
_entity_poly.type
_entity_poly.pdbx_seq_one_letter_code
_entity_poly.pdbx_strand_id
1 'polypeptide(L)' 'MHRTPVTGTVTDSDGVPLPGASVVVEGTSSGVTTDFDGTIKINVSQGETLIVSFVGYLDQIINVMQCN' A
#
# COMPACT_ATOMS: atom_id res chain seq x y z
N MET A 1 7.19 12.42 -16.24
CA MET A 1 6.96 11.68 -14.98
C MET A 1 5.59 12.09 -14.45
N HIS A 2 4.59 11.19 -14.40
CA HIS A 2 3.28 11.48 -13.78
C HIS A 2 3.10 10.50 -12.63
N ARG A 3 3.35 10.94 -11.39
CA ARG A 3 3.05 10.17 -10.19
C ARG A 3 1.62 10.50 -9.79
N THR A 4 0.77 9.48 -9.68
CA THR A 4 -0.61 9.66 -9.25
C THR A 4 -0.71 9.22 -7.79
N PRO A 5 -1.37 10.00 -6.92
CA PRO A 5 -1.62 9.55 -5.57
C PRO A 5 -2.60 8.38 -5.60
N VAL A 6 -2.13 7.20 -5.19
CA VAL A 6 -2.98 6.05 -4.89
C VAL A 6 -3.41 6.16 -3.44
N THR A 7 -4.71 6.10 -3.23
CA THR A 7 -5.33 6.00 -1.91
C THR A 7 -5.97 4.64 -1.75
N GLY A 8 -5.90 4.07 -0.57
CA GLY A 8 -6.53 2.80 -0.26
C GLY A 8 -6.65 2.58 1.24
N THR A 9 -7.24 1.46 1.60
CA THR A 9 -7.37 1.00 2.99
C THR A 9 -6.78 -0.40 3.08
N VAL A 10 -5.92 -0.61 4.07
CA VAL A 10 -5.37 -1.91 4.40
C VAL A 10 -6.24 -2.51 5.49
N THR A 11 -6.78 -3.69 5.23
CA THR A 11 -7.60 -4.45 6.16
C THR A 11 -7.05 -5.87 6.30
N ASP A 12 -7.43 -6.55 7.38
CA ASP A 12 -7.24 -7.99 7.51
C ASP A 12 -8.26 -8.79 6.68
N SER A 13 -8.24 -10.11 6.84
CA SER A 13 -9.16 -11.05 6.19
C SER A 13 -10.62 -10.89 6.60
N ASP A 14 -10.89 -10.33 7.77
CA ASP A 14 -12.23 -10.09 8.30
C ASP A 14 -12.74 -8.67 7.96
N GLY A 15 -11.92 -7.87 7.26
CA GLY A 15 -12.24 -6.50 6.85
C GLY A 15 -11.95 -5.46 7.94
N VAL A 16 -11.23 -5.84 9.00
CA VAL A 16 -10.83 -4.91 10.08
C VAL A 16 -9.65 -4.06 9.59
N PRO A 17 -9.70 -2.72 9.70
CA PRO A 17 -8.58 -1.86 9.35
C PRO A 17 -7.31 -2.19 10.16
N LEU A 18 -6.17 -2.18 9.49
CA LEU A 18 -4.87 -2.47 10.10
C LEU A 18 -4.03 -1.20 10.21
N PRO A 19 -4.09 -0.49 11.35
CA PRO A 19 -3.19 0.63 11.62
C PRO A 19 -1.76 0.15 11.88
N GLY A 20 -0.76 0.92 11.44
CA GLY A 20 0.65 0.54 11.53
C GLY A 20 1.16 -0.45 10.47
N ALA A 21 0.36 -0.87 9.49
CA ALA A 21 0.84 -1.63 8.34
C ALA A 21 1.71 -0.76 7.44
N SER A 22 2.81 -1.33 6.95
CA SER A 22 3.79 -0.68 6.10
C SER A 22 3.48 -0.95 4.64
N VAL A 23 3.45 0.09 3.82
CA VAL A 23 3.21 0.00 2.38
C VAL A 23 4.40 0.64 1.67
N VAL A 24 5.20 -0.16 0.98
CA VAL A 24 6.45 0.28 0.34
C VAL A 24 6.40 -0.01 -1.15
N VAL A 25 6.90 0.91 -1.98
CA VAL A 25 7.08 0.66 -3.42
C VAL A 25 8.34 -0.18 -3.61
N GLU A 26 8.19 -1.35 -4.22
CA GLU A 26 9.26 -2.32 -4.45
C GLU A 26 10.48 -1.67 -5.13
N GLY A 27 11.66 -1.98 -4.59
CA GLY A 27 12.92 -1.45 -5.13
C GLY A 27 13.18 0.03 -4.81
N THR A 28 12.33 0.68 -4.02
CA THR A 28 12.51 2.07 -3.61
C THR A 28 12.46 2.23 -2.09
N SER A 29 12.88 3.39 -1.59
CA SER A 29 12.65 3.81 -0.20
C SER A 29 11.34 4.59 -0.01
N SER A 30 10.50 4.68 -1.05
CA SER A 30 9.20 5.34 -0.97
C SER A 30 8.19 4.40 -0.33
N GLY A 31 7.70 4.78 0.84
CA GLY A 31 6.69 4.02 1.55
C GLY A 31 5.92 4.91 2.51
N VAL A 32 4.78 4.40 2.96
CA VAL A 32 3.92 5.03 3.96
C VAL A 32 3.46 3.97 4.94
N THR A 33 3.10 4.41 6.15
CA THR A 33 2.45 3.55 7.13
C THR A 33 0.98 3.94 7.19
N THR A 34 0.09 2.96 7.33
CA THR A 34 -1.34 3.18 7.49
C THR A 34 -1.65 3.96 8.77
N ASP A 35 -2.58 4.91 8.67
CA ASP A 35 -3.11 5.66 9.82
C ASP A 35 -4.07 4.81 10.68
N PHE A 36 -4.70 5.43 11.69
CA PHE A 36 -5.63 4.77 12.63
C PHE A 36 -6.79 4.04 11.93
N ASP A 37 -7.27 4.58 10.82
CA ASP A 37 -8.36 4.00 10.02
C ASP A 37 -7.87 2.99 8.97
N GLY A 38 -6.59 2.57 9.02
CA GLY A 38 -5.99 1.66 8.04
C GLY A 38 -5.75 2.30 6.66
N THR A 39 -5.94 3.62 6.53
CA THR A 39 -5.85 4.33 5.25
C THR A 39 -4.41 4.65 4.86
N ILE A 40 -4.13 4.66 3.56
CA ILE A 40 -2.85 5.07 2.98
C ILE A 40 -3.04 6.06 1.85
N LYS A 41 -2.01 6.90 1.65
CA LYS A 41 -1.87 7.77 0.48
C LYS A 41 -0.42 7.77 0.03
N ILE A 42 -0.13 7.14 -1.11
CA ILE A 42 1.23 7.01 -1.64
C ILE A 42 1.27 7.42 -3.11
N ASN A 43 2.33 8.11 -3.50
CA ASN A 43 2.53 8.54 -4.89
C ASN A 43 3.25 7.44 -5.67
N VAL A 44 2.53 6.73 -6.51
CA VAL A 44 3.05 5.64 -7.35
C VAL A 44 2.80 5.90 -8.82
N SER A 45 3.61 5.28 -9.65
CA SER A 45 3.48 5.26 -11.11
C SER A 45 2.85 3.95 -11.55
N GLN A 46 2.19 3.96 -12.70
CA GLN A 46 1.67 2.74 -13.31
C GLN A 46 2.81 1.74 -13.55
N GLY A 47 2.59 0.48 -13.20
CA GLY A 47 3.57 -0.60 -13.33
C GLY A 47 4.56 -0.71 -12.16
N GLU A 48 4.47 0.16 -11.15
CA GLU A 48 5.17 -0.06 -9.88
C GLU A 48 4.45 -1.13 -9.03
N THR A 49 5.23 -1.88 -8.25
CA THR A 49 4.72 -2.87 -7.30
C THR A 49 4.69 -2.27 -5.90
N LEU A 50 3.59 -2.48 -5.18
CA LEU A 50 3.45 -2.17 -3.76
C LEU A 50 3.60 -3.44 -2.93
N ILE A 51 4.41 -3.36 -1.88
CA ILE A 51 4.58 -4.41 -0.87
C ILE A 51 3.92 -3.91 0.41
N VAL A 52 2.90 -4.61 0.86
CA VAL A 52 2.22 -4.36 2.13
C VAL A 52 2.70 -5.39 3.14
N SER A 53 3.25 -4.94 4.26
CA SER A 53 3.76 -5.79 5.33
C SER A 53 3.24 -5.34 6.69
N PHE A 54 2.92 -6.31 7.54
CA PHE A 54 2.47 -6.07 8.90
C PHE A 54 2.89 -7.22 9.82
N VAL A 55 3.24 -6.89 11.07
CA VAL A 55 3.77 -7.88 12.01
C VAL A 55 2.74 -8.96 12.27
N GLY A 56 3.11 -10.22 12.05
CA GLY A 56 2.23 -11.37 12.22
C GLY A 56 1.39 -11.72 10.98
N TYR A 57 1.55 -11.01 9.87
CA TYR A 57 0.88 -11.27 8.60
C TYR A 57 1.89 -11.62 7.51
N LEU A 58 1.38 -12.27 6.46
CA LEU A 58 2.14 -12.49 5.22
C LEU A 58 2.12 -11.23 4.37
N ASP A 59 3.28 -10.92 3.78
CA ASP A 59 3.40 -9.78 2.87
C ASP A 59 2.47 -9.93 1.67
N GLN A 60 1.78 -8.85 1.31
CA GLN A 60 0.94 -8.77 0.12
C GLN A 60 1.64 -7.95 -0.94
N ILE A 61 1.68 -8.48 -2.16
CA ILE A 61 2.30 -7.85 -3.32
C ILE A 61 1.21 -7.42 -4.28
N ILE A 62 1.12 -6.12 -4.53
CA ILE A 62 0.07 -5.49 -5.33
C ILE A 62 0.72 -4.76 -6.50
N ASN A 63 0.45 -5.22 -7.72
CA ASN A 63 0.87 -4.51 -8.92
C ASN A 63 -0.09 -3.35 -9.20
N VAL A 64 0.45 -2.13 -9.29
CA VAL A 64 -0.35 -0.93 -9.61
C VAL A 64 -0.65 -0.94 -11.10
N MET A 65 -1.80 -1.52 -11.46
CA MET A 65 -2.35 -1.46 -12.80
C MET A 65 -3.39 -0.34 -12.86
N GLN A 66 -3.10 0.72 -13.62
CA GLN A 66 -4.07 1.76 -13.90
C GLN A 66 -5.09 1.20 -14.89
N CYS A 67 -6.28 0.82 -14.41
CA CYS A 67 -7.41 0.53 -15.28
C CYS A 67 -7.96 1.86 -15.80
N ASN A 68 -7.91 2.05 -17.13
CA ASN A 68 -8.47 3.20 -17.83
C ASN A 68 -9.85 2.87 -18.38
#